data_AF-C7DGX1-F1
#
_entry.id   AF-C7DGX1-F1
#
_cell.length_a   1.000
_cell.length_b   1.000
_cell.length_c   1.000
_cell.angle_alpha   90.00
_cell.angle_beta   90.00
_cell.angle_gamma   90.00
#
_symmetry.space_group_name_H-M   'P 1'
#
loop_
_entity.id
_entity.type
_entity.pdbx_description
1 polymer ?
#
loop_
_entity_poly.entity_id
_entity_poly.type
_entity_poly.pdbx_seq_one_letter_code
_entity_poly.pdbx_strand_id
1 'polypeptide(L)'
;MRKRKVNLDQLIEEHEEYERRMAVAGEGEPDTESTPKNRIFLGTVDKYFKKLGVAAITLEAPLSIGDIVEIGTIDEAIRQRVKSMQIEREDVETAEAGSSVGIATKFPVEEGSEVFKILE
;
A
#
# COMPACT_ATOMS: atom_id res chain seq x y z
N MET A 1 28.84 -44.39 -4.61
CA MET A 1 28.24 -43.05 -4.47
C MET A 1 28.52 -42.23 -5.73
N ARG A 2 27.52 -41.98 -6.59
CA ARG A 2 27.67 -41.09 -7.74
C ARG A 2 27.49 -39.65 -7.27
N LYS A 3 28.59 -38.88 -7.21
CA LYS A 3 28.50 -37.42 -7.11
C LYS A 3 27.93 -36.93 -8.44
N ARG A 4 26.67 -36.48 -8.46
CA ARG A 4 26.13 -35.74 -9.61
C ARG A 4 27.00 -34.49 -9.76
N LYS A 5 27.83 -34.46 -10.79
CA LYS A 5 28.42 -33.20 -11.26
C LYS A 5 27.24 -32.38 -11.79
N VAL A 6 26.88 -31.34 -11.06
CA VAL A 6 25.93 -30.34 -11.57
C VAL A 6 26.75 -29.52 -12.57
N ASN A 7 26.45 -29.65 -13.85
CA ASN A 7 27.15 -28.89 -14.88
C ASN A 7 26.59 -27.46 -14.86
N LEU A 8 27.49 -26.48 -14.81
CA LEU A 8 27.14 -25.06 -14.72
C LEU A 8 26.27 -24.62 -15.91
N ASP A 9 26.47 -25.22 -17.07
CA ASP A 9 25.67 -24.97 -18.28
C ASP A 9 24.20 -25.32 -18.09
N GLN A 10 23.91 -26.37 -17.32
CA GLN A 10 22.55 -26.82 -17.06
C GLN A 10 21.78 -25.88 -16.10
N LEU A 11 22.52 -25.17 -15.24
CA LEU A 11 22.00 -24.14 -14.33
C LEU A 11 21.73 -22.81 -15.04
N ILE A 12 22.56 -22.47 -16.03
CA ILE A 12 22.38 -21.27 -16.86
C ILE A 12 21.16 -21.45 -17.77
N GLU A 13 21.01 -22.63 -18.40
CA GLU A 13 19.83 -22.95 -19.20
C GLU A 13 18.53 -22.94 -18.37
N GLU A 14 18.53 -23.53 -17.16
CA GLU A 14 17.36 -23.46 -16.26
C GLU A 14 17.03 -22.01 -15.87
N HIS A 15 18.04 -21.16 -15.67
CA HIS A 15 17.81 -19.76 -15.32
C HIS A 15 17.27 -18.94 -16.52
N GLU A 16 17.78 -19.18 -17.73
CA GLU A 16 17.30 -18.53 -18.96
C GLU A 16 15.90 -19.00 -19.36
N GLU A 17 15.55 -20.26 -19.12
CA GLU A 17 14.19 -20.78 -19.33
C GLU A 17 13.21 -20.28 -18.28
N TYR A 18 13.65 -20.05 -17.05
CA TYR A 18 12.87 -19.40 -16.00
C TYR A 18 12.58 -17.94 -16.36
N GLU A 19 13.59 -17.21 -16.84
CA GLU A 19 13.41 -15.84 -17.34
C GLU A 19 12.49 -15.80 -18.57
N ARG A 20 12.63 -16.77 -19.50
CA ARG A 20 11.72 -16.88 -20.65
C ARG A 20 10.29 -17.22 -20.24
N ARG A 21 10.07 -18.11 -19.27
CA ARG A 21 8.71 -18.41 -18.75
C ARG A 21 8.09 -17.23 -18.00
N MET A 22 8.90 -16.44 -17.29
CA MET A 22 8.43 -15.20 -16.67
C MET A 22 8.08 -14.14 -17.72
N ALA A 23 8.79 -14.10 -18.86
CA ALA A 23 8.57 -13.11 -19.90
C ALA A 23 7.32 -13.36 -20.78
N VAL A 24 6.76 -14.58 -20.84
CA VAL A 24 5.55 -14.88 -21.65
C VAL A 24 4.25 -14.93 -20.83
N ALA A 25 4.33 -14.75 -19.51
CA ALA A 25 3.17 -14.44 -18.68
C ALA A 25 2.91 -12.93 -18.75
N GLY A 26 2.38 -12.47 -19.88
CA GLY A 26 1.85 -11.12 -20.00
C GLY A 26 0.70 -10.91 -19.02
N GLU A 27 0.94 -10.09 -17.99
CA GLU A 27 0.21 -8.85 -17.68
C GLU A 27 0.75 -8.30 -16.36
N GLY A 28 1.29 -7.08 -16.43
CA GLY A 28 1.94 -6.39 -15.32
C GLY A 28 3.25 -5.76 -15.78
N GLU A 29 3.17 -4.84 -16.74
CA GLU A 29 4.19 -3.79 -16.84
C GLU A 29 4.43 -3.23 -15.43
N PRO A 30 5.67 -2.99 -14.97
CA PRO A 30 5.86 -2.15 -13.80
C PRO A 30 5.37 -0.76 -14.19
N ASP A 31 4.12 -0.51 -13.81
CA ASP A 31 3.35 0.71 -13.92
C ASP A 31 3.97 1.79 -13.04
N THR A 32 5.18 2.23 -13.38
CA THR A 32 5.79 3.47 -12.88
C THR A 32 5.07 4.73 -13.40
N GLU A 33 3.81 4.62 -13.79
CA GLU A 33 2.93 5.73 -14.17
C GLU A 33 1.54 5.66 -13.51
N SER A 34 1.39 4.88 -12.43
CA SER A 34 0.18 4.95 -11.62
C SER A 34 0.27 6.18 -10.72
N THR A 35 0.12 7.39 -11.24
CA THR A 35 -0.56 8.42 -10.44
C THR A 35 -2.03 8.23 -10.74
N PRO A 36 -2.85 7.74 -9.81
CA PRO A 36 -4.28 7.65 -10.04
C PRO A 36 -4.79 9.05 -10.35
N LYS A 37 -5.23 9.24 -11.59
CA LYS A 37 -5.71 10.53 -12.09
C LYS A 37 -6.93 11.03 -11.31
N ASN A 38 -7.62 10.12 -10.62
CA ASN A 38 -8.74 10.39 -9.73
C ASN A 38 -8.41 9.98 -8.29
N ARG A 39 -8.08 10.98 -7.47
CA ARG A 39 -7.98 10.83 -6.01
C ARG A 39 -8.84 11.88 -5.32
N ILE A 40 -9.54 11.49 -4.26
CA ILE A 40 -10.35 12.39 -3.43
C ILE A 40 -9.56 12.70 -2.18
N PHE A 41 -9.44 13.99 -1.82
CA PHE A 41 -8.86 14.38 -0.54
C PHE A 41 -9.72 13.83 0.60
N LEU A 42 -9.11 13.01 1.45
CA LEU A 42 -9.77 12.42 2.62
C LEU A 42 -9.51 13.21 3.89
N GLY A 43 -8.40 13.95 3.98
CA GLY A 43 -8.04 14.71 5.18
C GLY A 43 -6.53 14.72 5.45
N THR A 44 -6.16 14.92 6.70
CA THR A 44 -4.76 15.05 7.12
C THR A 44 -4.42 14.16 8.32
N VAL A 45 -3.16 13.73 8.39
CA VAL A 45 -2.63 12.98 9.54
C VAL A 45 -2.41 13.95 10.70
N ASP A 46 -3.16 13.80 11.79
CA ASP A 46 -2.97 14.58 13.01
C ASP A 46 -1.75 14.06 13.80
N LYS A 47 -1.64 12.73 13.91
CA LYS A 47 -0.57 12.10 14.70
C LYS A 47 -0.20 10.70 14.23
N TYR A 48 1.08 10.34 14.33
CA TYR A 48 1.53 8.98 14.05
C TYR A 48 2.08 8.27 15.30
N PHE A 49 1.43 7.18 15.69
CA PHE A 49 1.85 6.36 16.82
C PHE A 49 2.89 5.32 16.40
N LYS A 50 4.16 5.73 16.29
CA LYS A 50 5.30 4.87 15.90
C LYS A 50 5.38 3.53 16.62
N LYS A 51 4.98 3.46 17.90
CA LYS A 51 4.99 2.21 18.69
C LYS A 51 3.90 1.21 18.28
N LEU A 52 2.77 1.70 17.76
CA LEU A 52 1.62 0.88 17.36
C LEU A 52 1.52 0.73 15.84
N GLY A 53 2.19 1.59 15.07
CA GLY A 53 2.04 1.63 13.62
C GLY A 53 0.68 2.18 13.18
N VAL A 54 0.09 3.08 13.96
CA VAL A 54 -1.24 3.64 13.70
C VAL A 54 -1.14 5.13 13.39
N ALA A 55 -1.76 5.56 12.30
CA ALA A 55 -1.93 6.96 11.92
C ALA A 55 -3.32 7.43 12.36
N ALA A 56 -3.38 8.48 13.18
CA ALA A 56 -4.60 9.21 13.47
C ALA A 56 -4.81 10.26 12.37
N ILE A 57 -5.94 10.16 11.68
CA ILE A 57 -6.28 10.98 10.51
C ILE A 57 -7.60 11.68 10.82
N THR A 58 -7.63 12.99 10.63
CA THR A 58 -8.87 13.76 10.67
C THR A 58 -9.49 13.73 9.28
N LEU A 59 -10.64 13.07 9.15
CA LEU A 59 -11.32 12.94 7.88
C LEU A 59 -12.10 14.20 7.53
N GLU A 60 -12.04 14.63 6.29
CA GLU A 60 -12.93 15.63 5.67
C GLU A 60 -13.91 15.00 4.67
N ALA A 61 -13.71 13.73 4.33
CA ALA A 61 -14.56 12.95 3.46
C ALA A 61 -14.79 11.53 4.04
N PRO A 62 -15.89 10.86 3.68
CA PRO A 62 -16.19 9.54 4.20
C PRO A 62 -15.19 8.49 3.70
N LEU A 63 -14.83 7.56 4.59
CA LEU A 63 -13.91 6.45 4.32
C LEU A 63 -14.54 5.13 4.77
N SER A 64 -14.32 4.05 4.03
CA SER A 64 -14.81 2.72 4.37
C SER A 64 -13.68 1.69 4.37
N ILE A 65 -13.85 0.61 5.14
CA ILE A 65 -12.93 -0.54 5.06
C ILE A 65 -12.95 -1.09 3.64
N GLY A 66 -11.77 -1.40 3.09
CA GLY A 66 -11.60 -1.88 1.72
C GLY A 66 -11.19 -0.82 0.72
N ASP A 67 -11.36 0.47 1.06
CA ASP A 67 -10.88 1.58 0.23
C ASP A 67 -9.35 1.61 0.16
N ILE A 68 -8.82 2.13 -0.96
CA ILE A 68 -7.39 2.38 -1.13
C ILE A 68 -7.09 3.82 -0.72
N VAL A 69 -6.16 3.97 0.22
CA VAL A 69 -5.69 5.27 0.69
C VAL A 69 -4.22 5.49 0.30
N GLU A 70 -3.93 6.73 -0.04
CA GLU A 70 -2.60 7.27 -0.31
C GLU A 70 -2.29 8.28 0.82
N ILE A 71 -1.20 8.06 1.55
CA ILE A 71 -0.79 8.94 2.66
C ILE A 71 0.62 9.45 2.40
N GLY A 72 0.80 10.77 2.34
CA GLY A 72 2.10 11.40 2.15
C GLY A 72 2.19 12.29 0.91
N THR A 73 3.39 12.75 0.60
CA THR A 73 3.70 13.59 -0.56
C THR A 73 3.90 12.74 -1.82
N ILE A 74 3.75 13.31 -3.02
CA ILE A 74 3.82 12.61 -4.31
C ILE A 74 5.01 11.62 -4.41
N ASP A 75 6.18 11.99 -3.89
CA ASP A 75 7.40 11.18 -3.98
C ASP A 75 7.53 10.11 -2.87
N GLU A 76 6.89 10.30 -1.71
CA GLU A 76 7.02 9.44 -0.52
C GLU A 76 5.67 8.87 -0.04
N ALA A 77 4.65 8.94 -0.89
CA ALA A 77 3.32 8.51 -0.54
C ALA A 77 3.23 6.99 -0.45
N ILE A 78 2.60 6.51 0.62
CA ILE A 78 2.31 5.11 0.80
C ILE A 78 0.90 4.83 0.30
N ARG A 79 0.75 3.76 -0.49
CA ARG A 79 -0.56 3.28 -0.93
C ARG A 79 -0.89 1.97 -0.25
N GLN A 80 -2.05 1.94 0.40
CA GLN A 80 -2.52 0.73 1.04
C GLN A 80 -4.03 0.65 1.05
N ARG A 81 -4.53 -0.58 1.03
CA ARG A 81 -5.93 -0.87 1.34
C ARG A 81 -6.17 -0.78 2.83
N VAL A 82 -7.25 -0.10 3.21
CA VAL A 82 -7.73 -0.03 4.59
C VAL A 82 -8.24 -1.41 5.01
N LYS A 83 -7.55 -2.04 5.97
CA LYS A 83 -7.95 -3.35 6.52
C LYS A 83 -8.72 -3.24 7.84
N SER A 84 -8.47 -2.17 8.59
CA SER A 84 -9.03 -1.94 9.92
C SER A 84 -8.98 -0.44 10.19
N MET A 85 -10.03 0.07 10.82
CA MET A 85 -10.19 1.45 11.24
C MET A 85 -10.79 1.49 12.63
N GLN A 86 -10.36 2.47 13.43
CA GLN A 86 -10.88 2.68 14.78
C GLN A 86 -11.21 4.14 15.01
N ILE A 87 -12.37 4.42 15.61
CA ILE A 87 -12.76 5.76 16.07
C ILE A 87 -13.00 5.66 17.58
N GLU A 88 -12.38 6.54 18.38
CA GLU A 88 -12.54 6.56 19.84
C GLU A 88 -12.32 5.19 20.55
N ARG A 89 -11.45 4.33 19.97
CA ARG A 89 -11.13 2.95 20.40
C ARG A 89 -12.21 1.89 20.09
N GLU A 90 -13.18 2.23 19.26
CA GLU A 90 -14.16 1.29 18.71
C GLU A 90 -13.81 0.98 17.25
N ASP A 91 -13.86 -0.30 16.88
CA ASP A 91 -13.69 -0.72 15.49
C ASP A 91 -14.91 -0.29 14.67
N VAL A 92 -14.67 0.39 13.54
CA VAL A 92 -15.71 0.92 12.67
C VAL A 92 -15.52 0.45 11.24
N GLU A 93 -16.62 0.15 10.55
CA GLU A 93 -16.59 -0.23 9.13
C GLU A 93 -16.53 0.99 8.21
N THR A 94 -17.17 2.08 8.65
CA THR A 94 -17.25 3.34 7.92
C THR A 94 -16.95 4.50 8.86
N ALA A 95 -16.34 5.55 8.31
CA ALA A 95 -16.01 6.78 9.00
C ALA A 95 -16.56 7.96 8.20
N GLU A 96 -17.25 8.88 8.87
CA GLU A 96 -17.82 10.07 8.24
C GLU A 96 -16.84 11.24 8.22
N ALA A 97 -17.09 12.20 7.33
CA ALA A 97 -16.39 13.48 7.33
C ALA A 97 -16.51 14.17 8.70
N GLY A 98 -15.39 14.67 9.21
CA GLY A 98 -15.25 15.29 10.54
C GLY A 98 -14.80 14.31 11.64
N SER A 99 -14.77 13.00 11.36
CA SER A 99 -14.35 12.01 12.35
C SER A 99 -12.83 11.85 12.41
N SER A 100 -12.30 11.61 13.61
CA SER A 100 -10.89 11.27 13.80
C SER A 100 -10.72 9.76 13.83
N VAL A 101 -10.11 9.20 12.78
CA VAL A 101 -9.95 7.76 12.58
C VAL A 101 -8.50 7.34 12.74
N GLY A 102 -8.28 6.28 13.51
CA GLY A 102 -7.02 5.56 13.59
C GLY A 102 -6.97 4.46 12.53
N ILE A 103 -5.97 4.50 11.66
CA ILE A 103 -5.73 3.47 10.64
C ILE A 103 -4.35 2.86 10.87
N ALA A 104 -4.27 1.53 10.85
CA ALA A 104 -2.99 0.84 10.86
C ALA A 104 -2.28 1.00 9.51
N THR A 105 -1.04 1.49 9.53
CA THR A 105 -0.21 1.66 8.33
C THR A 105 0.93 0.65 8.30
N LYS A 106 1.24 0.13 7.10
CA LYS A 106 2.39 -0.77 6.92
C LYS A 106 3.74 -0.06 7.07
N PHE A 107 3.75 1.23 6.75
CA PHE A 107 4.93 2.08 6.74
C PHE A 107 4.71 3.28 7.66
N PRO A 108 5.78 3.84 8.22
CA PRO A 108 5.71 5.08 8.97
C PRO A 108 5.25 6.23 8.07
N VAL A 109 4.40 7.09 8.62
CA VAL A 109 3.92 8.31 7.96
C VAL A 109 4.29 9.53 8.78
N GLU A 110 4.40 10.68 8.13
CA GLU A 110 4.68 11.95 8.80
C GLU A 110 3.40 12.63 9.29
N GLU A 111 3.50 13.28 10.44
CA GLU A 111 2.43 14.11 10.99
C GLU A 111 2.22 15.33 10.08
N GLY A 112 0.97 15.68 9.80
CA GLY A 112 0.61 16.71 8.83
C GLY A 112 0.54 16.24 7.37
N SER A 113 0.82 14.96 7.09
CA SER A 113 0.70 14.42 5.72
C SER A 113 -0.75 14.47 5.23
N GLU A 114 -0.92 14.78 3.96
CA GLU A 114 -2.21 14.70 3.28
C GLU A 114 -2.59 13.24 3.01
N VAL A 115 -3.88 12.95 3.09
CA VAL A 115 -4.46 11.64 2.84
C VAL A 115 -5.45 11.74 1.70
N PHE A 116 -5.32 10.85 0.73
CA PHE A 116 -6.21 10.79 -0.42
C PHE A 116 -6.80 9.38 -0.56
N LYS A 117 -8.07 9.30 -0.97
CA LYS A 117 -8.72 8.09 -1.43
C LYS A 117 -8.42 7.93 -2.91
N ILE A 118 -7.90 6.78 -3.30
CA ILE A 118 -7.76 6.42 -4.70
C ILE A 118 -9.09 5.82 -5.15
N LEU A 119 -9.67 6.38 -6.22
CA LEU A 119 -10.80 5.78 -6.91
C LEU A 119 -10.24 4.96 -8.07
N GLU A 120 -10.45 3.63 -8.03
CA GLU A 120 -10.28 2.76 -9.21
C GLU A 120 -11.44 2.94 -10.20
#